data_AF-A0A2N5IBD9-F1
#
_entry.id   AF-A0A2N5IBD9-F1
#
_cell.length_a   1.000
_cell.length_b   1.000
_cell.length_c   1.000
_cell.angle_alpha   90.00
_cell.angle_beta   90.00
_cell.angle_gamma   90.00
#
_symmetry.space_group_name_H-M   'P 1'
#
loop_
_entity.id
_entity.type
_entity.pdbx_description
1 polymer ?
#
loop_
_entity_poly.entity_id
_entity_poly.type
_entity_poly.pdbx_seq_one_letter_code
_entity_poly.pdbx_strand_id
1 'polypeptide(L)'
;METLSFIENDIWILFNPDDSRYLIRLEDHKSLACTLKISVQKKRDDEWKPLGTYYHSWSNEEKFNHHTYHVFVKKFLESEEFRANLEQNGEKWAGTIPYRNEKGVSLKCADKIQELNNKKTYKFKDFAELKTYGFDKYSRMNLETLIEILPESSFKAIQEAFPDDKEILLRTLRWNARGLRTDLAIRKVKTDIEIAINANQVPLS
;
A
#
# COMPACT_ATOMS: atom_id res chain seq x y z
N MET A 1 6.97 -0.80 10.34
CA MET A 1 6.25 -0.24 9.16
C MET A 1 7.19 -0.22 7.98
N GLU A 2 6.68 -0.20 6.74
CA GLU A 2 7.54 -0.02 5.57
C GLU A 2 7.75 1.47 5.26
N THR A 3 8.94 1.82 4.78
CA THR A 3 9.21 3.16 4.25
C THR A 3 8.53 3.30 2.90
N LEU A 4 7.82 4.41 2.68
CA LEU A 4 7.20 4.71 1.40
C LEU A 4 7.80 5.97 0.79
N SER A 5 8.20 5.90 -0.48
CA SER A 5 8.56 7.07 -1.28
C SER A 5 7.56 7.32 -2.41
N PHE A 6 7.35 8.58 -2.77
CA PHE A 6 6.56 9.02 -3.92
C PHE A 6 7.33 10.14 -4.62
N ILE A 7 7.50 10.03 -5.94
CA ILE A 7 8.18 11.03 -6.76
C ILE A 7 7.20 11.45 -7.85
N GLU A 8 6.97 12.75 -7.96
CA GLU A 8 6.10 13.34 -8.99
C GLU A 8 6.72 14.67 -9.40
N ASN A 9 7.04 14.81 -10.69
CA ASN A 9 7.75 15.98 -11.23
C ASN A 9 9.05 16.30 -10.47
N ASP A 10 9.13 17.50 -9.89
CA ASP A 10 10.26 18.00 -9.10
C ASP A 10 10.09 17.77 -7.60
N ILE A 11 9.12 16.95 -7.17
CA ILE A 11 8.84 16.67 -5.75
C ILE A 11 9.12 15.21 -5.43
N TRP A 12 9.84 14.99 -4.32
CA TRP A 12 10.04 13.68 -3.72
C TRP A 12 9.59 13.70 -2.26
N ILE A 13 8.67 12.81 -1.91
CA ILE A 13 8.13 12.65 -0.56
C ILE A 13 8.54 11.29 -0.02
N LEU A 14 9.09 11.29 1.18
CA LEU A 14 9.56 10.10 1.88
C LEU A 14 8.89 9.99 3.25
N PHE A 15 8.13 8.92 3.44
CA PHE A 15 7.47 8.53 4.68
C PHE A 15 8.37 7.54 5.43
N ASN A 16 9.06 8.04 6.45
CA ASN A 16 9.98 7.26 7.28
C ASN A 16 9.34 6.99 8.64
N PRO A 17 8.93 5.75 8.90
CA PRO A 17 8.61 5.32 10.25
C PRO A 17 9.80 5.61 11.16
N ASP A 18 9.60 6.41 12.19
CA ASP A 18 10.64 6.76 13.14
C ASP A 18 10.45 5.94 14.41
N ASP A 19 11.16 4.81 14.47
CA ASP A 19 11.17 3.92 15.63
C ASP A 19 12.01 4.49 16.81
N SER A 20 12.68 5.63 16.64
CA SER A 20 13.52 6.22 17.71
C SER A 20 12.75 7.09 18.70
N ARG A 21 11.53 7.55 18.35
CA ARG A 21 10.70 8.40 19.21
C ARG A 21 9.76 7.65 20.17
N TYR A 22 9.81 6.32 20.21
CA TYR A 22 9.06 5.53 21.21
C TYR A 22 9.44 5.89 22.67
N LEU A 23 10.60 6.51 22.89
CA LEU A 23 11.17 6.66 24.23
C LEU A 23 11.02 8.06 24.88
N ILE A 24 10.55 9.09 24.15
CA ILE A 24 10.76 10.50 24.59
C ILE A 24 9.53 11.16 25.27
N ARG A 25 8.41 10.45 25.50
CA ARG A 25 7.26 11.04 26.19
C ARG A 25 6.72 10.21 27.36
N LEU A 26 7.63 9.71 28.19
CA LEU A 26 7.28 9.13 29.50
C LEU A 26 6.95 10.19 30.57
N GLU A 27 7.04 11.49 30.27
CA GLU A 27 6.72 12.57 31.23
C GLU A 27 5.21 12.90 31.31
N ASP A 28 4.39 12.55 30.30
CA ASP A 28 2.97 12.97 30.21
C ASP A 28 1.94 11.81 30.27
N HIS A 29 2.36 10.59 30.66
CA HIS A 29 1.49 9.40 30.76
C HIS A 29 0.70 9.00 29.49
N LYS A 30 0.95 9.63 28.32
CA LYS A 30 0.40 9.23 27.02
C LYS A 30 1.45 8.48 26.21
N SER A 31 1.42 7.16 26.31
CA SER A 31 2.25 6.27 25.49
C SER A 31 1.95 6.44 23.99
N LEU A 32 2.96 6.81 23.21
CA LEU A 32 2.89 6.89 21.75
C LEU A 32 3.03 5.50 21.13
N ALA A 33 2.14 5.17 20.18
CA ALA A 33 2.13 3.90 19.47
C ALA A 33 3.11 3.85 18.30
N CYS A 34 3.39 5.01 17.69
CA CYS A 34 4.22 5.13 16.50
C CYS A 34 4.45 6.61 16.17
N THR A 35 5.66 6.99 15.73
CA THR A 35 5.93 8.30 15.12
C THR A 35 6.35 8.15 13.67
N LEU A 36 5.93 9.09 12.82
CA LEU A 36 6.22 9.13 11.39
C LEU A 36 6.85 10.47 11.05
N LYS A 37 8.05 10.42 10.46
CA LYS A 37 8.71 11.57 9.86
C LYS A 37 8.48 11.56 8.36
N ILE A 38 8.06 12.69 7.81
CA ILE A 38 7.73 12.84 6.41
C ILE A 38 8.63 13.92 5.83
N SER A 39 9.56 13.53 4.97
CA SER A 39 10.49 14.47 4.34
C SER A 39 10.01 14.79 2.94
N VAL A 40 9.84 16.08 2.66
CA VAL A 40 9.55 16.59 1.32
C VAL A 40 10.81 17.24 0.77
N GLN A 41 11.22 16.82 -0.41
CA GLN A 41 12.36 17.35 -1.15
C GLN A 41 11.87 17.91 -2.48
N LYS A 42 12.52 18.98 -2.93
CA LYS A 42 12.28 19.60 -4.23
C LYS A 42 13.56 19.56 -5.06
N LYS A 43 13.44 19.16 -6.32
CA LYS A 43 14.56 19.11 -7.26
C LYS A 43 14.94 20.55 -7.65
N ARG A 44 16.19 20.95 -7.43
CA ARG A 44 16.78 22.25 -7.81
C ARG A 44 18.17 21.99 -8.35
N ASP A 45 18.47 22.47 -9.56
CA ASP A 45 19.77 22.30 -10.23
C ASP A 45 20.24 20.82 -10.30
N ASP A 46 19.33 19.93 -10.69
CA ASP A 46 19.51 18.47 -10.71
C ASP A 46 19.80 17.77 -9.38
N GLU A 47 19.78 18.50 -8.25
CA GLU A 47 19.92 17.96 -6.91
C GLU A 47 18.61 18.00 -6.12
N TRP A 48 18.37 16.98 -5.29
CA TRP A 48 17.26 17.00 -4.36
C TRP A 48 17.60 17.84 -3.13
N LYS A 49 16.85 18.93 -2.91
CA LYS A 49 17.02 19.81 -1.76
C LYS A 49 15.85 19.65 -0.79
N PRO A 50 16.08 19.66 0.54
CA PRO A 50 14.98 19.65 1.51
C PRO A 50 14.05 20.85 1.29
N LEU A 51 12.74 20.58 1.21
CA LEU A 51 11.70 21.61 1.15
C LEU A 51 11.09 21.79 2.54
N GLY A 52 10.62 20.70 3.14
CA GLY A 52 9.96 20.69 4.43
C GLY A 52 9.95 19.31 5.06
N THR A 53 9.76 19.26 6.37
CA THR A 53 9.58 18.02 7.12
C THR A 53 8.33 18.11 7.97
N TYR A 54 7.51 17.07 7.93
CA TYR A 54 6.30 16.94 8.73
C TYR A 54 6.43 15.78 9.71
N TYR A 55 5.69 15.86 10.80
CA TYR A 55 5.63 14.82 11.81
C TYR A 55 4.17 14.46 12.10
N HIS A 56 3.93 13.17 12.27
CA HIS A 56 2.66 12.64 12.77
C HIS A 56 2.94 11.56 13.80
N SER A 57 2.19 11.53 14.88
CA SER A 57 2.30 10.48 15.89
C SER A 57 0.94 9.91 16.18
N TRP A 58 0.86 8.59 16.29
CA TRP A 58 -0.34 7.91 16.75
C TRP A 58 -0.24 7.62 18.25
N SER A 59 -1.31 7.87 18.99
CA SER A 59 -1.41 7.43 20.39
C SER A 59 -1.75 5.94 20.47
N ASN A 60 -1.54 5.30 21.62
CA ASN A 60 -1.99 3.92 21.85
C ASN A 60 -3.53 3.74 21.78
N GLU A 61 -4.29 4.83 21.94
CA GLU A 61 -5.75 4.83 21.84
C GLU A 61 -6.21 4.85 20.37
N GLU A 62 -5.41 5.43 19.48
CA GLU A 62 -5.63 5.37 18.04
C GLU A 62 -5.26 3.97 17.54
N LYS A 63 -6.21 3.26 16.92
CA LYS A 63 -5.97 1.94 16.31
C LYS A 63 -4.99 2.04 15.13
N PHE A 64 -3.70 2.12 15.42
CA PHE A 64 -2.66 2.13 14.41
C PHE A 64 -2.57 0.75 13.76
N ASN A 65 -2.75 0.69 12.44
CA ASN A 65 -2.61 -0.52 11.65
C ASN A 65 -2.26 -0.16 10.20
N HIS A 66 -1.98 -1.19 9.38
CA HIS A 66 -1.61 -1.01 7.98
C HIS A 66 -2.64 -0.19 7.18
N HIS A 67 -3.95 -0.35 7.46
CA HIS A 67 -4.97 0.42 6.76
C HIS A 67 -4.95 1.90 7.16
N THR A 68 -4.88 2.22 8.47
CA THR A 68 -4.86 3.62 8.93
C THR A 68 -3.61 4.36 8.47
N TYR A 69 -2.47 3.65 8.36
CA TYR A 69 -1.24 4.18 7.74
C TYR A 69 -1.44 4.61 6.28
N HIS A 70 -2.00 3.75 5.42
CA HIS A 70 -2.21 4.11 4.01
C HIS A 70 -3.32 5.15 3.81
N VAL A 71 -4.32 5.21 4.71
CA VAL A 71 -5.29 6.32 4.75
C VAL A 71 -4.59 7.64 5.07
N PHE A 72 -3.67 7.64 6.04
CA PHE A 72 -2.87 8.82 6.36
C PHE A 72 -2.01 9.25 5.17
N VAL A 73 -1.27 8.32 4.55
CA VAL A 73 -0.43 8.60 3.38
C VAL A 73 -1.24 9.21 2.25
N LYS A 74 -2.42 8.64 1.93
CA LYS A 74 -3.34 9.20 0.93
C LYS A 74 -3.74 10.65 1.26
N LYS A 75 -4.18 10.91 2.50
CA LYS A 75 -4.58 12.26 2.92
C LYS A 75 -3.41 13.24 2.84
N PHE A 76 -2.21 12.81 3.25
CA PHE A 76 -1.00 13.62 3.17
C PHE A 76 -0.67 13.98 1.73
N LEU A 77 -0.77 13.05 0.78
CA LEU A 77 -0.43 13.32 -0.62
C LEU A 77 -1.49 14.16 -1.35
N GLU A 78 -2.77 14.03 -0.99
CA GLU A 78 -3.87 14.60 -1.77
C GLU A 78 -4.50 15.87 -1.16
N SER A 79 -4.23 16.20 0.11
CA SER A 79 -4.90 17.32 0.80
C SER A 79 -3.91 18.24 1.49
N GLU A 80 -3.81 19.48 0.99
CA GLU A 80 -3.04 20.54 1.62
C GLU A 80 -3.62 20.93 2.99
N GLU A 81 -4.94 21.03 3.09
CA GLU A 81 -5.65 21.31 4.34
C GLU A 81 -5.32 20.28 5.43
N PHE A 82 -5.25 19.00 5.06
CA PHE A 82 -4.83 17.96 5.99
C PHE A 82 -3.39 18.20 6.49
N ARG A 83 -2.47 18.55 5.60
CA ARG A 83 -1.07 18.84 5.97
C ARG A 83 -0.93 20.08 6.84
N ALA A 84 -1.81 21.07 6.69
CA ALA A 84 -1.78 22.30 7.47
C ALA A 84 -1.95 22.07 8.98
N ASN A 85 -2.52 20.93 9.38
CA ASN A 85 -2.73 20.55 10.77
C ASN A 85 -1.59 19.70 11.37
N LEU A 86 -0.54 19.41 10.60
CA LEU A 86 0.60 18.60 11.05
C LEU A 86 1.71 19.49 11.63
N GLU A 87 2.47 18.95 12.59
CA GLU A 87 3.71 19.57 13.04
C GLU A 87 4.70 19.60 11.85
N GLN A 88 5.27 20.77 11.58
CA GLN A 88 6.10 21.00 10.40
C GLN A 88 7.30 21.91 10.66
N ASN A 89 8.39 21.63 9.95
CA ASN A 89 9.59 22.45 9.88
C ASN A 89 9.95 22.72 8.40
N GLY A 90 10.34 23.96 8.07
CA GLY A 90 10.69 24.36 6.70
C GLY A 90 9.51 24.89 5.88
N GLU A 91 9.66 24.87 4.56
CA GLU A 91 8.65 25.36 3.61
C GLU A 91 7.46 24.39 3.50
N LYS A 92 6.26 24.96 3.30
CA LYS A 92 5.03 24.18 3.09
C LYS A 92 4.98 23.63 1.67
N TRP A 93 4.65 22.36 1.53
CA TRP A 93 4.31 21.75 0.25
C TRP A 93 2.81 21.89 -0.04
N ALA A 94 2.47 22.69 -1.06
CA ALA A 94 1.11 22.94 -1.53
C ALA A 94 0.67 22.04 -2.70
N GLY A 95 1.53 21.11 -3.15
CA GLY A 95 1.21 20.23 -4.28
C GLY A 95 0.28 19.08 -3.92
N THR A 96 -0.06 18.29 -4.93
CA THR A 96 -0.80 17.04 -4.77
C THR A 96 -0.10 15.93 -5.55
N ILE A 97 -0.12 14.72 -5.01
CA ILE A 97 0.29 13.51 -5.73
C ILE A 97 -0.87 12.53 -5.64
N PRO A 98 -1.41 12.03 -6.77
CA PRO A 98 -2.48 11.04 -6.73
C PRO A 98 -1.99 9.75 -6.04
N TYR A 99 -2.73 9.24 -5.05
CA TYR A 99 -2.37 7.98 -4.40
C TYR A 99 -2.86 6.76 -5.20
N ARG A 100 -3.90 6.95 -6.03
CA ARG A 100 -4.56 5.92 -6.83
C ARG A 100 -4.67 6.35 -8.29
N ASN A 101 -4.70 5.38 -9.19
CA ASN A 101 -5.07 5.61 -10.59
C ASN A 101 -6.59 5.82 -10.75
N GLU A 102 -7.03 6.11 -11.97
CA GLU A 102 -8.44 6.31 -12.35
C GLU A 102 -9.33 5.09 -12.06
N LYS A 103 -8.75 3.89 -12.05
CA LYS A 103 -9.44 2.64 -11.68
C LYS A 103 -9.60 2.47 -10.17
N GLY A 104 -9.04 3.37 -9.37
CA GLY A 104 -9.07 3.35 -7.92
C GLY A 104 -8.11 2.35 -7.29
N VAL A 105 -7.09 1.89 -8.02
CA VAL A 105 -5.98 1.06 -7.53
C VAL A 105 -4.83 1.97 -7.08
N SER A 106 -4.16 1.67 -5.96
CA SER A 106 -2.94 2.41 -5.56
C SER A 106 -1.93 2.44 -6.71
N LEU A 107 -1.31 3.59 -6.98
CA LEU A 107 -0.32 3.72 -8.06
C LEU A 107 0.83 2.71 -7.89
N LYS A 108 1.36 2.56 -6.67
CA LYS A 108 2.38 1.54 -6.37
C LYS A 108 1.95 0.11 -6.68
N CYS A 109 0.69 -0.22 -6.40
CA CYS A 109 0.12 -1.54 -6.72
C CYS A 109 0.03 -1.72 -8.24
N ALA A 110 -0.47 -0.70 -8.96
CA ALA A 110 -0.58 -0.72 -10.41
C ALA A 110 0.80 -0.87 -11.09
N ASP A 111 1.80 -0.12 -10.63
CA ASP A 111 3.17 -0.20 -11.15
C ASP A 111 3.77 -1.59 -10.95
N LYS A 112 3.58 -2.18 -9.77
CA LYS A 112 4.06 -3.54 -9.47
C LYS A 112 3.32 -4.60 -10.27
N ILE A 113 2.03 -4.44 -10.50
CA ILE A 113 1.26 -5.31 -11.40
C ILE A 113 1.81 -5.21 -12.82
N GLN A 114 2.08 -4.01 -13.32
CA GLN A 114 2.62 -3.81 -14.67
C GLN A 114 4.02 -4.40 -14.82
N GLU A 115 4.91 -4.19 -13.83
CA GLU A 115 6.23 -4.80 -13.77
C GLU A 115 6.13 -6.32 -13.86
N LEU A 116 5.24 -6.92 -13.06
CA LEU A 116 5.05 -8.36 -13.02
C LEU A 116 4.45 -8.88 -14.34
N ASN A 117 3.44 -8.21 -14.89
CA ASN A 117 2.85 -8.59 -16.16
C ASN A 117 3.86 -8.61 -17.32
N ASN A 118 4.91 -7.78 -17.27
CA ASN A 118 5.92 -7.66 -18.32
C ASN A 118 7.19 -8.49 -18.05
N LYS A 119 7.32 -9.09 -16.88
CA LYS A 119 8.52 -9.84 -16.48
C LYS A 119 8.61 -11.17 -17.26
N LYS A 120 9.82 -11.55 -17.67
CA LYS A 120 10.07 -12.82 -18.37
C LYS A 120 10.13 -14.03 -17.43
N THR A 121 10.60 -13.84 -16.21
CA THR A 121 10.80 -14.91 -15.22
C THR A 121 10.34 -14.46 -13.84
N TYR A 122 9.75 -15.38 -13.09
CA TYR A 122 9.05 -15.06 -11.85
C TYR A 122 9.60 -15.83 -10.66
N LYS A 123 9.93 -15.12 -9.59
CA LYS A 123 10.34 -15.68 -8.29
C LYS A 123 9.17 -15.61 -7.30
N PHE A 124 9.18 -16.49 -6.30
CA PHE A 124 8.20 -16.47 -5.21
C PHE A 124 8.09 -15.08 -4.56
N LYS A 125 9.25 -14.47 -4.28
CA LYS A 125 9.36 -13.13 -3.70
C LYS A 125 8.60 -12.06 -4.48
N ASP A 126 8.54 -12.15 -5.81
CA ASP A 126 7.83 -11.18 -6.65
C ASP A 126 6.32 -11.15 -6.34
N PHE A 127 5.74 -12.31 -6.02
CA PHE A 127 4.34 -12.42 -5.62
C PHE A 127 4.13 -12.11 -4.14
N ALA A 128 5.05 -12.55 -3.28
CA ALA A 128 4.99 -12.28 -1.84
C ALA A 128 5.02 -10.76 -1.53
N GLU A 129 5.79 -9.99 -2.29
CA GLU A 129 5.91 -8.54 -2.11
C GLU A 129 4.81 -7.72 -2.78
N LEU A 130 3.99 -8.32 -3.65
CA LEU A 130 2.89 -7.63 -4.31
C LEU A 130 1.74 -7.37 -3.32
N LYS A 131 1.50 -6.08 -3.03
CA LYS A 131 0.51 -5.60 -2.05
C LYS A 131 -0.46 -4.60 -2.69
N THR A 132 -1.64 -4.45 -2.09
CA THR A 132 -2.64 -3.45 -2.50
C THR A 132 -2.40 -2.05 -1.91
N TYR A 133 -1.48 -1.94 -0.93
CA TYR A 133 -1.19 -0.72 -0.18
C TYR A 133 -2.46 -0.11 0.44
N GLY A 134 -3.21 -0.93 1.18
CA GLY A 134 -4.48 -0.57 1.79
C GLY A 134 -5.69 -1.07 1.01
N PHE A 135 -6.88 -0.57 1.36
CA PHE A 135 -8.10 -0.91 0.64
C PHE A 135 -8.23 -0.06 -0.61
N ASP A 136 -8.68 -0.69 -1.70
CA ASP A 136 -8.93 -0.06 -2.99
C ASP A 136 -10.36 -0.34 -3.47
N LYS A 137 -10.68 0.11 -4.69
CA LYS A 137 -12.00 -0.08 -5.31
C LYS A 137 -12.45 -1.55 -5.35
N TYR A 138 -11.51 -2.48 -5.50
CA TYR A 138 -11.79 -3.91 -5.72
C TYR A 138 -11.82 -4.70 -4.42
N SER A 139 -11.25 -4.19 -3.32
CA SER A 139 -11.17 -4.90 -2.03
C SER A 139 -12.53 -5.38 -1.49
N ARG A 140 -13.63 -4.70 -1.85
CA ARG A 140 -14.98 -5.01 -1.37
C ARG A 140 -15.96 -5.44 -2.47
N MET A 141 -15.50 -5.56 -3.72
CA MET A 141 -16.37 -6.03 -4.79
C MET A 141 -16.80 -7.49 -4.53
N ASN A 142 -18.08 -7.75 -4.78
CA ASN A 142 -18.67 -9.09 -4.70
C ASN A 142 -18.43 -9.86 -6.01
N LEU A 143 -18.82 -11.13 -6.01
CA LEU A 143 -18.59 -12.03 -7.14
C LEU A 143 -19.33 -11.57 -8.39
N GLU A 144 -20.58 -11.14 -8.22
CA GLU A 144 -21.48 -10.72 -9.29
C GLU A 144 -20.86 -9.53 -10.07
N THR A 145 -20.40 -8.50 -9.35
CA THR A 145 -19.73 -7.34 -9.96
C THR A 145 -18.43 -7.73 -10.67
N LEU A 146 -17.67 -8.68 -10.13
CA LEU A 146 -16.41 -9.11 -10.72
C LEU A 146 -16.62 -9.90 -12.02
N ILE A 147 -17.67 -10.72 -12.10
CA ILE A 147 -18.02 -11.46 -13.31
C ILE A 147 -18.44 -10.48 -14.43
N GLU A 148 -19.12 -9.39 -14.10
CA GLU A 148 -19.54 -8.39 -15.09
C GLU A 148 -18.36 -7.61 -15.72
N ILE A 149 -17.29 -7.38 -14.97
CA ILE A 149 -16.16 -6.55 -15.44
C ILE A 149 -14.97 -7.35 -15.96
N LEU A 150 -14.94 -8.67 -15.73
CA LEU A 150 -13.84 -9.54 -16.15
C LEU A 150 -14.22 -10.36 -17.39
N PRO A 151 -13.26 -10.67 -18.28
CA PRO A 151 -13.50 -11.61 -19.37
C PRO A 151 -13.96 -12.97 -18.85
N GLU A 152 -14.94 -13.59 -19.50
CA GLU A 152 -15.46 -14.91 -19.13
C GLU A 152 -14.35 -15.98 -19.10
N SER A 153 -13.37 -15.88 -20.01
CA SER A 153 -12.20 -16.76 -20.04
C SER A 153 -11.35 -16.66 -18.78
N SER A 154 -11.18 -15.45 -18.22
CA SER A 154 -10.47 -15.24 -16.96
C SER A 154 -11.23 -15.88 -15.80
N PHE A 155 -12.55 -15.71 -15.76
CA PHE A 155 -13.39 -16.30 -14.71
C PHE A 155 -13.30 -17.83 -14.73
N LYS A 156 -13.48 -18.47 -15.90
CA LYS A 156 -13.39 -19.93 -16.05
C LYS A 156 -12.04 -20.47 -15.59
N ALA A 157 -10.93 -19.88 -16.05
CA ALA A 157 -9.60 -20.32 -15.67
C ALA A 157 -9.33 -20.20 -14.16
N ILE A 158 -9.84 -19.15 -13.51
CA ILE A 158 -9.71 -18.96 -12.06
C ILE A 158 -10.61 -19.96 -11.31
N GLN A 159 -11.84 -20.18 -11.77
CA GLN A 159 -12.76 -21.14 -11.17
C GLN A 159 -12.22 -22.57 -11.25
N GLU A 160 -11.63 -22.96 -12.38
CA GLU A 160 -10.96 -24.26 -12.55
C GLU A 160 -9.78 -24.43 -11.58
N ALA A 161 -9.03 -23.35 -11.30
CA ALA A 161 -7.92 -23.39 -10.35
C ALA A 161 -8.35 -23.47 -8.88
N PHE A 162 -9.56 -22.99 -8.55
CA PHE A 162 -10.09 -22.91 -7.19
C PHE A 162 -11.60 -23.25 -7.14
N PRO A 163 -12.00 -24.50 -7.41
CA PRO A 163 -13.41 -24.86 -7.57
C PRO A 163 -14.20 -24.79 -6.25
N ASP A 164 -13.55 -25.14 -5.13
CA ASP A 164 -14.24 -25.40 -3.86
C ASP A 164 -14.11 -24.28 -2.82
N ASP A 165 -13.31 -23.24 -3.10
CA ASP A 165 -13.08 -22.14 -2.15
C ASP A 165 -13.51 -20.79 -2.73
N LYS A 166 -14.71 -20.36 -2.32
CA LYS A 166 -15.31 -19.09 -2.75
C LYS A 166 -14.48 -17.88 -2.34
N GLU A 167 -13.80 -17.91 -1.18
CA GLU A 167 -13.02 -16.77 -0.71
C GLU A 167 -11.71 -16.65 -1.48
N ILE A 168 -11.02 -17.77 -1.75
CA ILE A 168 -9.83 -17.82 -2.60
C ILE A 168 -10.16 -17.41 -4.03
N LEU A 169 -11.28 -17.91 -4.59
CA LEU A 169 -11.81 -17.50 -5.89
C LEU A 169 -11.99 -15.98 -5.94
N LEU A 170 -12.71 -15.42 -4.96
CA LEU A 170 -12.99 -13.98 -4.89
C LEU A 170 -11.71 -13.15 -4.76
N ARG A 171 -10.76 -13.57 -3.92
CA ARG A 171 -9.45 -12.92 -3.79
C ARG A 171 -8.68 -12.92 -5.12
N THR A 172 -8.73 -14.02 -5.87
CA THR A 172 -8.06 -14.15 -7.17
C THR A 172 -8.70 -13.25 -8.23
N LEU A 173 -10.03 -13.25 -8.32
CA LEU A 173 -10.77 -12.36 -9.23
C LEU A 173 -10.48 -10.89 -8.95
N ARG A 174 -10.40 -10.49 -7.68
CA ARG A 174 -10.02 -9.11 -7.31
C ARG A 174 -8.61 -8.75 -7.75
N TRP A 175 -7.64 -9.66 -7.70
CA TRP A 175 -6.30 -9.41 -8.27
C TRP A 175 -6.34 -9.26 -9.78
N ASN A 176 -7.13 -10.09 -10.47
CA ASN A 176 -7.31 -9.99 -11.92
C ASN A 176 -7.98 -8.67 -12.32
N ALA A 177 -9.00 -8.22 -11.58
CA ALA A 177 -9.71 -6.98 -11.82
C ALA A 177 -8.85 -5.71 -11.62
N ARG A 178 -7.79 -5.80 -10.79
CA ARG A 178 -6.76 -4.75 -10.68
C ARG A 178 -5.84 -4.66 -11.90
N GLY A 179 -5.88 -5.65 -12.79
CA GLY A 179 -5.09 -5.72 -14.02
C GLY A 179 -3.96 -6.75 -13.99
N LEU A 180 -3.84 -7.57 -12.94
CA LEU A 180 -2.85 -8.66 -12.92
C LEU A 180 -3.31 -9.78 -13.87
N ARG A 181 -2.44 -10.25 -14.77
CA ARG A 181 -2.80 -11.34 -15.70
C ARG A 181 -3.35 -12.55 -14.95
N THR A 182 -4.27 -13.28 -15.57
CA THR A 182 -5.03 -14.37 -14.94
C THR A 182 -4.14 -15.46 -14.35
N ASP A 183 -3.12 -15.90 -15.10
CA ASP A 183 -2.11 -16.86 -14.66
C ASP A 183 -1.34 -16.38 -13.42
N LEU A 184 -0.97 -15.10 -13.42
CA LEU A 184 -0.22 -14.47 -12.34
C LEU A 184 -1.09 -14.21 -11.09
N ALA A 185 -2.38 -13.90 -11.28
CA ALA A 185 -3.33 -13.76 -10.18
C ALA A 185 -3.51 -15.09 -9.43
N ILE A 186 -3.66 -16.19 -10.16
CA ILE A 186 -3.71 -17.54 -9.58
C ILE A 186 -2.42 -17.82 -8.79
N ARG A 187 -1.25 -17.56 -9.40
CA ARG A 187 0.04 -17.77 -8.75
C ARG A 187 0.25 -16.89 -7.51
N LYS A 188 -0.23 -15.64 -7.55
CA LYS A 188 -0.22 -14.72 -6.40
C LYS A 188 -1.00 -15.27 -5.23
N VAL A 189 -2.23 -15.74 -5.47
CA VAL A 189 -3.07 -16.24 -4.38
C VAL A 189 -2.54 -17.57 -3.84
N LYS A 190 -1.99 -18.45 -4.68
CA LYS A 190 -1.26 -19.65 -4.22
C LYS A 190 -0.09 -19.30 -3.31
N THR A 191 0.70 -18.28 -3.69
CA THR A 191 1.81 -17.77 -2.87
C THR A 191 1.31 -17.25 -1.52
N ASP A 192 0.20 -16.50 -1.49
CA ASP A 192 -0.37 -15.99 -0.24
C ASP A 192 -0.89 -17.10 0.67
N ILE A 193 -1.47 -18.16 0.10
CA ILE A 193 -1.91 -19.34 0.85
C ILE A 193 -0.71 -20.04 1.48
N GLU A 194 0.38 -20.24 0.72
CA GLU A 194 1.60 -20.85 1.23
C GLU A 194 2.22 -20.04 2.39
N ILE A 195 2.26 -18.71 2.26
CA ILE A 195 2.72 -17.82 3.33
C ILE A 195 1.83 -17.96 4.57
N ALA A 196 0.50 -17.98 4.40
CA ALA A 196 -0.44 -18.10 5.51
C ALA A 196 -0.34 -19.46 6.22
N ILE A 197 -0.15 -20.55 5.48
CA ILE A 197 0.07 -21.89 6.05
C ILE A 197 1.36 -21.90 6.87
N ASN A 198 2.46 -21.39 6.33
CA ASN A 198 3.75 -21.37 7.01
C ASN A 198 3.72 -20.49 8.28
N ALA A 199 3.04 -19.34 8.23
CA ALA A 199 2.88 -18.47 9.40
C ALA A 199 2.11 -19.16 10.55
N ASN A 200 1.16 -20.05 10.23
CA ASN A 200 0.38 -20.80 11.21
C ASN A 200 1.09 -22.06 11.74
N GLN A 201 2.21 -22.48 11.13
CA GLN A 201 2.98 -23.66 11.54
C GLN A 201 4.16 -23.35 12.46
N VAL A 202 4.52 -22.07 12.68
CA VAL A 202 5.62 -21.68 13.56
C VAL A 202 5.19 -21.86 15.03
N PRO A 203 5.79 -22.79 15.82
CA PRO A 203 5.61 -22.80 17.26
C PRO A 203 6.23 -21.52 17.82
N LEU A 204 5.53 -20.84 18.74
CA LEU A 204 6.12 -19.79 19.56
C LEU A 204 7.27 -20.43 20.37
N SER A 205 8.51 -20.19 19.94
CA SER A 205 9.73 -20.54 20.66
C SER A 205 10.01 -19.52 21.76
#